data_AF-A0AAV5TE34-F1
#
_entry.id   AF-A0AAV5TE34-F1
#
_cell.length_a   1.000
_cell.length_b   1.000
_cell.length_c   1.000
_cell.angle_alpha   90.00
_cell.angle_beta   90.00
_cell.angle_gamma   90.00
#
_symmetry.space_group_name_H-M   'P 1'
#
loop_
_entity.id
_entity.type
_entity.pdbx_description
1 polymer ?
#
loop_
_entity_poly.entity_id
_entity_poly.type
_entity_poly.pdbx_seq_one_letter_code
_entity_poly.pdbx_strand_id
1 'polypeptide(L)'
;MVCLLLLLLILSVQVAAAAILSDLSKELLSEGLISLDDNGVPSATCLVTHKNGSTYVQTCPMLEGFGPRSVGCMAVWNHAGLMLQGCYSGQEISLRDQCNKRECVADRNDGVAVSFCCCHGALCNAAYA
;
A
#
# COMPACT_ATOMS: atom_id res chain seq x y z
N MET A 1 -31.17 28.58 38.39
CA MET A 1 -31.47 27.32 37.67
C MET A 1 -31.28 27.46 36.15
N VAL A 2 -30.23 28.16 35.70
CA VAL A 2 -29.88 28.36 34.27
C VAL A 2 -28.44 27.89 33.99
N CYS A 3 -27.63 27.74 35.04
CA CYS A 3 -26.22 27.33 34.95
C CYS A 3 -26.04 25.83 34.67
N LEU A 4 -27.08 25.00 34.90
CA LEU A 4 -27.03 23.56 34.66
C LEU A 4 -27.22 23.16 33.18
N LEU A 5 -27.76 24.07 32.35
CA LEU A 5 -28.05 23.80 30.93
C LEU A 5 -26.85 24.06 30.01
N LEU A 6 -25.86 24.85 30.44
CA LEU A 6 -24.64 25.09 29.66
C LEU A 6 -23.57 24.02 29.85
N LEU A 7 -23.62 23.23 30.93
CA LEU A 7 -22.70 22.08 31.13
C LEU A 7 -23.04 20.87 30.26
N LEU A 8 -24.24 20.82 29.65
CA LEU A 8 -24.63 19.73 28.74
C LEU A 8 -24.13 19.92 27.31
N LEU A 9 -23.54 21.07 26.96
CA LEU A 9 -22.87 21.29 25.66
C LEU A 9 -21.43 20.75 25.63
N ILE A 10 -20.95 20.17 26.73
CA ILE A 10 -19.61 19.56 26.83
C ILE A 10 -19.64 18.06 26.46
N LEU A 11 -20.79 17.53 26.00
CA LEU A 11 -20.83 16.30 25.21
C LEU A 11 -20.25 16.58 23.82
N SER A 12 -18.96 16.91 23.81
CA SER A 12 -18.05 16.61 22.72
C SER A 12 -18.08 15.10 22.55
N VAL A 13 -19.08 14.63 21.81
CA VAL A 13 -19.04 13.35 21.12
C VAL A 13 -17.84 13.50 20.19
N GLN A 14 -16.65 13.14 20.69
CA GLN A 14 -15.57 12.73 19.84
C GLN A 14 -16.12 11.51 19.12
N VAL A 15 -16.76 11.74 17.97
CA VAL A 15 -16.92 10.71 16.95
C VAL A 15 -15.50 10.39 16.57
N ALA A 16 -14.88 9.46 17.31
CA ALA A 16 -13.72 8.75 16.83
C ALA A 16 -14.23 8.10 15.55
N ALA A 17 -13.94 8.73 14.42
CA ALA A 17 -14.02 8.09 13.12
C ALA A 17 -13.04 6.92 13.24
N ALA A 18 -13.54 5.77 13.65
CA ALA A 18 -12.80 4.53 13.53
C ALA A 18 -12.54 4.41 12.03
N ALA A 19 -11.30 4.64 11.62
CA ALA A 19 -10.86 4.41 10.27
C ALA A 19 -11.32 2.99 9.90
N ILE A 20 -12.27 2.89 8.98
CA ILE A 20 -12.80 1.58 8.58
C ILE A 20 -11.75 1.04 7.62
N LEU A 21 -10.79 0.29 8.16
CA LEU A 21 -9.84 -0.43 7.33
C LEU A 21 -10.60 -1.25 6.29
N SER A 22 -10.11 -1.19 5.06
CA SER A 22 -10.58 -2.07 4.00
C SER A 22 -10.30 -3.54 4.35
N ASP A 23 -11.02 -4.47 3.74
CA ASP A 23 -10.87 -5.89 4.05
C ASP A 23 -9.50 -6.42 3.61
N LEU A 24 -8.97 -5.93 2.50
CA LEU A 24 -7.59 -6.18 2.07
C LEU A 24 -6.58 -5.63 3.08
N SER A 25 -6.79 -4.43 3.63
CA SER A 25 -5.88 -3.86 4.63
C SER A 25 -5.84 -4.74 5.89
N LYS A 26 -7.00 -5.23 6.34
CA LYS A 26 -7.09 -6.16 7.48
C LYS A 26 -6.37 -7.48 7.19
N GLU A 27 -6.61 -8.06 6.00
CA GLU A 27 -5.99 -9.31 5.56
C GLU A 27 -4.46 -9.17 5.57
N LEU A 28 -3.93 -8.15 4.88
CA LEU A 28 -2.50 -7.94 4.73
C LEU A 28 -1.81 -7.60 6.05
N LEU A 29 -2.46 -6.84 6.95
CA LEU A 29 -1.95 -6.60 8.31
C LEU A 29 -1.88 -7.90 9.11
N SER A 30 -2.92 -8.74 9.03
CA SER A 30 -2.97 -10.01 9.77
C SER A 30 -1.89 -10.99 9.32
N GLU A 31 -1.49 -10.91 8.04
CA GLU A 31 -0.42 -11.71 7.45
C GLU A 31 0.98 -11.10 7.60
N GLY A 32 1.08 -9.89 8.18
CA GLY A 32 2.35 -9.17 8.34
C GLY A 32 2.97 -8.70 7.01
N LEU A 33 2.15 -8.49 5.97
CA LEU A 33 2.59 -8.05 4.65
C LEU A 33 2.66 -6.52 4.52
N ILE A 34 1.91 -5.81 5.37
CA ILE A 34 1.97 -4.36 5.53
C ILE A 34 2.04 -4.01 7.02
N SER A 35 2.39 -2.76 7.35
CA SER A 35 2.46 -2.27 8.73
C SER A 35 1.61 -1.02 8.91
N LEU A 36 1.35 -0.62 10.15
CA LEU A 36 0.82 0.71 10.43
C LEU A 36 1.99 1.71 10.45
N ASP A 37 1.79 2.89 9.88
CA ASP A 37 2.72 4.01 10.02
C ASP A 37 2.59 4.70 11.39
N ASP A 38 3.37 5.76 11.62
CA ASP A 38 3.37 6.53 12.88
C ASP A 38 2.01 7.15 13.22
N ASN A 39 1.10 7.26 12.25
CA ASN A 39 -0.27 7.78 12.42
C ASN A 39 -1.31 6.66 12.53
N GLY A 40 -0.89 5.40 12.56
CA GLY A 40 -1.80 4.26 12.57
C GLY A 40 -2.43 3.93 11.21
N VAL A 41 -1.87 4.43 10.11
CA VAL A 41 -2.37 4.20 8.75
C VAL A 41 -1.69 2.96 8.14
N PRO A 42 -2.45 1.96 7.66
CA PRO A 42 -1.88 0.81 6.97
C PRO A 42 -1.05 1.26 5.78
N SER A 43 0.17 0.76 5.67
CA SER A 43 1.15 1.22 4.70
C SER A 43 2.03 0.07 4.20
N ALA A 44 2.27 0.06 2.90
CA ALA A 44 3.27 -0.81 2.29
C ALA A 44 4.67 -0.16 2.42
N THR A 45 5.71 -0.99 2.46
CA THR A 45 7.10 -0.53 2.46
C THR A 45 7.80 -1.07 1.22
N CYS A 46 8.20 -0.20 0.30
CA CYS A 46 8.68 -0.58 -1.02
C CYS A 46 10.10 -0.05 -1.28
N LEU A 47 10.88 -0.78 -2.07
CA LEU A 47 12.14 -0.28 -2.63
C LEU A 47 11.84 0.66 -3.80
N VAL A 48 12.54 1.78 -3.88
CA VAL A 48 12.54 2.67 -5.04
C VAL A 48 13.97 2.84 -5.53
N THR A 49 14.15 2.78 -6.85
CA THR A 49 15.44 3.02 -7.50
C THR A 49 15.38 4.33 -8.30
N HIS A 50 16.28 5.26 -7.98
CA HIS A 50 16.45 6.49 -8.74
C HIS A 50 17.22 6.25 -10.05
N LYS A 51 17.12 7.20 -10.99
CA LYS A 51 17.83 7.16 -12.28
C LYS A 51 19.36 7.09 -12.17
N ASN A 52 19.93 7.54 -11.06
CA ASN A 52 21.37 7.46 -10.77
C ASN A 52 21.80 6.10 -10.17
N GLY A 53 20.87 5.15 -10.04
CA GLY A 53 21.10 3.83 -9.44
C GLY A 53 21.03 3.79 -7.91
N SER A 54 20.84 4.94 -7.22
CA SER A 54 20.68 4.92 -5.76
C SER A 54 19.30 4.42 -5.38
N THR A 55 19.23 3.63 -4.32
CA THR A 55 17.97 3.07 -3.81
C THR A 55 17.56 3.73 -2.50
N TYR A 56 16.26 3.86 -2.27
CA TYR A 56 15.70 4.26 -0.98
C TYR A 56 14.42 3.48 -0.68
N VAL A 57 14.01 3.51 0.59
CA VAL A 57 12.78 2.88 1.05
C VAL A 57 11.67 3.92 1.06
N GLN A 58 10.53 3.58 0.45
CA GLN A 58 9.34 4.41 0.41
C GLN A 58 8.21 3.74 1.20
N THR A 59 7.62 4.47 2.13
CA THR A 59 6.37 4.07 2.80
C THR A 59 5.18 4.58 1.98
N CYS A 60 4.25 3.69 1.66
CA CYS A 60 3.12 3.95 0.79
C CYS A 60 1.80 3.74 1.54
N PRO A 61 1.11 4.81 1.97
CA PRO A 61 -0.09 4.69 2.79
C PRO A 61 -1.30 4.20 1.97
N MET A 62 -2.05 3.28 2.54
CA MET A 62 -3.38 2.89 2.07
C MET A 62 -4.38 3.92 2.56
N LEU A 63 -5.01 4.62 1.62
CA LEU A 63 -5.95 5.70 1.92
C LEU A 63 -7.39 5.17 1.95
N GLU A 64 -8.26 5.85 2.67
CA GLU A 64 -9.70 5.54 2.65
C GLU A 64 -10.41 6.17 1.42
N GLY A 65 -11.59 5.64 1.10
CA GLY A 65 -12.50 6.18 0.09
C GLY A 65 -12.42 5.52 -1.28
N PHE A 66 -13.09 6.13 -2.27
CA PHE A 66 -13.17 5.58 -3.63
C PHE A 66 -11.91 5.89 -4.46
N GLY A 67 -11.56 4.97 -5.38
CA GLY A 67 -10.46 5.13 -6.34
C GLY A 67 -9.22 4.27 -6.03
N PRO A 68 -8.07 4.56 -6.65
CA PRO A 68 -6.85 3.77 -6.50
C PRO A 68 -6.14 4.12 -5.17
N ARG A 69 -6.71 3.64 -4.07
CA ARG A 69 -6.30 4.01 -2.70
C ARG A 69 -5.62 2.88 -1.94
N SER A 70 -5.78 1.64 -2.39
CA SER A 70 -4.99 0.50 -1.93
C SER A 70 -3.63 0.53 -2.62
N VAL A 71 -2.60 0.01 -1.94
CA VAL A 71 -1.21 0.12 -2.40
C VAL A 71 -0.43 -1.18 -2.19
N GLY A 72 0.33 -1.59 -3.20
CA GLY A 72 1.38 -2.60 -3.11
C GLY A 72 2.72 -2.03 -3.59
N CYS A 73 3.73 -2.89 -3.67
CA CYS A 73 4.98 -2.56 -4.34
C CYS A 73 4.96 -3.08 -5.78
N MET A 74 5.75 -2.48 -6.67
CA MET A 74 5.93 -2.95 -8.04
C MET A 74 7.38 -2.93 -8.48
N ALA A 75 7.66 -3.71 -9.52
CA ALA A 75 8.83 -3.56 -10.35
C ALA A 75 8.44 -3.64 -11.83
N VAL A 76 9.14 -2.87 -12.65
CA VAL A 76 9.05 -2.87 -14.11
C VAL A 76 10.46 -3.00 -14.68
N TRP A 77 10.66 -3.95 -15.56
CA TRP A 77 11.97 -4.21 -16.16
C TRP A 77 11.83 -4.71 -17.60
N ASN A 78 12.93 -4.66 -18.33
CA ASN A 78 13.05 -5.25 -19.66
C ASN A 78 14.43 -5.92 -19.80
N HIS A 79 14.79 -6.31 -21.03
CA HIS A 79 16.10 -6.92 -21.30
C HIS A 79 17.30 -6.03 -20.98
N ALA A 80 17.14 -4.70 -20.94
CA ALA A 80 18.18 -3.76 -20.56
C ALA A 80 18.32 -3.60 -19.04
N GLY A 81 17.38 -4.14 -18.25
CA GLY A 81 17.39 -4.12 -16.79
C GLY A 81 16.17 -3.42 -16.19
N LEU A 82 16.32 -3.03 -14.93
CA LEU A 82 15.27 -2.35 -14.17
C LEU A 82 14.91 -1.00 -14.79
N MET A 83 13.62 -0.76 -15.00
CA MET A 83 13.09 0.52 -15.47
C MET A 83 12.48 1.33 -14.33
N LEU A 84 11.73 0.69 -13.43
CA LEU A 84 10.99 1.36 -12.37
C LEU A 84 10.73 0.42 -11.19
N GLN A 85 10.83 0.94 -9.96
CA GLN A 85 10.41 0.28 -8.72
C GLN A 85 9.73 1.31 -7.82
N GLY A 86 8.72 0.91 -7.06
CA GLY A 86 8.14 1.75 -6.02
C GLY A 86 6.72 1.34 -5.64
N CYS A 87 5.96 2.29 -5.11
CA CYS A 87 4.54 2.11 -4.79
C CYS A 87 3.71 1.91 -6.07
N TYR A 88 2.74 1.00 -6.00
CA TYR A 88 1.73 0.79 -7.02
C TYR A 88 0.34 0.91 -6.41
N SER A 89 -0.45 1.87 -6.88
CA SER A 89 -1.79 2.12 -6.37
C SER A 89 -2.87 1.60 -7.33
N GLY A 90 -3.96 1.11 -6.74
CA GLY A 90 -5.04 0.46 -7.48
C GLY A 90 -6.31 0.32 -6.65
N GLN A 91 -7.37 -0.16 -7.29
CA GLN A 91 -8.58 -0.55 -6.56
C GLN A 91 -8.30 -1.80 -5.75
N GLU A 92 -8.94 -1.91 -4.58
CA GLU A 92 -8.73 -3.02 -3.65
C GLU A 92 -8.92 -4.39 -4.30
N ILE A 93 -10.04 -4.58 -5.00
CA ILE A 93 -10.36 -5.84 -5.68
C ILE A 93 -9.29 -6.18 -6.72
N SER A 94 -8.82 -5.19 -7.48
CA SER A 94 -7.78 -5.38 -8.48
C SER A 94 -6.45 -5.80 -7.87
N LEU A 95 -6.01 -5.11 -6.81
CA LEU A 95 -4.73 -5.42 -6.15
C LEU A 95 -4.74 -6.77 -5.44
N ARG A 96 -5.89 -7.16 -4.88
CA ARG A 96 -6.03 -8.47 -4.24
C ARG A 96 -5.77 -9.62 -5.22
N ASP A 97 -6.25 -9.48 -6.46
CA ASP A 97 -6.13 -10.52 -7.49
C ASP A 97 -4.81 -10.41 -8.29
N GLN A 98 -4.29 -9.20 -8.49
CA GLN A 98 -3.14 -8.94 -9.36
C GLN A 98 -1.79 -9.00 -8.64
N CYS A 99 -1.76 -8.70 -7.33
CA CYS A 99 -0.50 -8.59 -6.61
C CYS A 99 -0.20 -9.85 -5.80
N ASN A 100 0.97 -10.41 -6.10
CA ASN A 100 1.49 -11.57 -5.40
C ASN A 100 1.79 -11.25 -3.93
N LYS A 101 1.74 -12.26 -3.07
CA LYS A 101 2.19 -12.12 -1.69
C LYS A 101 3.69 -12.42 -1.63
N ARG A 102 4.45 -11.54 -0.96
CA ARG A 102 5.87 -11.63 -0.61
C ARG A 102 6.87 -11.52 -1.75
N GLU A 103 6.52 -11.95 -2.96
CA GLU A 103 7.44 -12.00 -4.09
C GLU A 103 6.90 -11.19 -5.26
N CYS A 104 7.78 -10.50 -6.00
CA CYS A 104 7.43 -9.77 -7.20
C CYS A 104 7.79 -10.60 -8.43
N VAL A 105 6.85 -11.41 -8.89
CA VAL A 105 7.02 -12.28 -10.07
C VAL A 105 6.04 -11.87 -11.15
N ALA A 106 6.54 -11.69 -12.38
CA ALA A 106 5.71 -11.46 -13.56
C ALA A 106 5.23 -12.80 -14.14
N ASP A 107 4.03 -12.80 -14.70
CA ASP A 107 3.55 -13.94 -15.48
C ASP A 107 4.46 -14.17 -16.69
N ARG A 108 4.93 -15.41 -16.86
CA ARG A 108 5.76 -15.80 -18.00
C ARG A 108 4.93 -15.73 -19.29
N ASN A 109 5.13 -14.67 -20.06
CA ASN A 109 4.62 -14.56 -21.40
C ASN A 109 5.79 -14.43 -22.37
N ASP A 110 6.03 -15.50 -23.15
CA ASP A 110 7.07 -15.57 -24.16
C ASP A 110 6.78 -14.55 -25.27
N GLY A 111 7.36 -13.36 -25.18
CA GLY A 111 7.20 -12.27 -26.16
C GLY A 111 6.93 -10.88 -25.59
N VAL A 112 6.86 -10.70 -24.26
CA VAL A 112 6.62 -9.38 -23.67
C VAL A 112 7.93 -8.58 -23.59
N ALA A 113 7.95 -7.41 -24.24
CA ALA A 113 9.10 -6.50 -24.24
C ALA A 113 9.39 -5.85 -22.87
N VAL A 114 8.39 -5.81 -21.99
CA VAL A 114 8.45 -5.19 -20.66
C VAL A 114 7.73 -6.09 -19.66
N SER A 115 8.44 -6.54 -18.64
CA SER A 115 7.88 -7.31 -17.54
C SER A 115 7.40 -6.38 -16.42
N PHE A 116 6.30 -6.76 -15.79
CA PHE A 116 5.67 -6.04 -14.68
C PHE A 116 5.27 -7.06 -13.62
N CYS A 117 5.56 -6.74 -12.36
CA CYS A 117 4.99 -7.44 -11.21
C CYS A 117 4.51 -6.43 -10.18
N CYS A 118 3.51 -6.84 -9.41
CA CYS A 118 3.17 -6.19 -8.16
C CYS A 118 3.09 -7.19 -7.02
N CYS A 119 3.36 -6.73 -5.81
CA CYS A 119 3.44 -7.58 -4.64
C CYS A 119 3.06 -6.86 -3.34
N HIS A 120 2.66 -7.65 -2.34
CA HIS A 120 2.48 -7.21 -0.95
C HIS A 120 3.56 -7.84 -0.06
N GLY A 121 4.19 -7.05 0.79
CA GLY A 121 5.29 -7.49 1.66
C GLY A 121 6.36 -6.42 1.77
N ALA A 122 7.01 -6.34 2.93
CA ALA A 122 8.10 -5.40 3.13
C ALA A 122 9.21 -5.63 2.11
N LEU A 123 9.47 -4.61 1.28
CA LEU A 123 10.48 -4.60 0.23
C LEU A 123 10.34 -5.76 -0.77
N CYS A 124 9.12 -6.29 -0.96
CA CYS A 124 8.89 -7.45 -1.81
C CYS A 124 9.30 -7.24 -3.28
N ASN A 125 9.40 -5.99 -3.72
CA ASN A 125 9.83 -5.61 -5.06
C ASN A 125 11.36 -5.45 -5.19
N ALA A 126 12.14 -5.67 -4.13
CA ALA A 126 13.60 -5.56 -4.18
C ALA A 126 14.24 -6.61 -5.09
N ALA A 127 13.65 -7.81 -5.13
CA ALA A 127 13.92 -8.84 -6.12
C ALA A 127 12.71 -8.96 -7.05
N TYR A 128 12.96 -9.14 -8.34
CA TYR A 128 11.92 -9.30 -9.35
C TYR A 128 12.33 -10.39 -10.35
N ALA A 129 11.35 -11.13 -10.86
CA ALA A 129 11.55 -12.25 -11.77
C ALA A 129 10.46 -12.35 -12.82
#